data_AF-A0A8C9RIS8-F1
#
_entry.id   AF-A0A8C9RIS8-F1
#
_cell.length_a   1.000
_cell.length_b   1.000
_cell.length_c   1.000
_cell.angle_alpha   90.00
_cell.angle_beta   90.00
_cell.angle_gamma   90.00
#
_symmetry.space_group_name_H-M   'P 1'
#
loop_
_entity.id
_entity.type
_entity.pdbx_description
1 polymer ?
#
loop_
_entity_poly.entity_id
_entity_poly.type
_entity_poly.pdbx_seq_one_letter_code
_entity_poly.pdbx_strand_id
1 'polypeptide(L)'
;MTKLLEWLLGVSVVVTAWGLLTFDLLDLKVPQVYREVVWPMPVYLLVVFGCYSIATVGYRVATFNDCEEAAQELQAQIKEAKLDLKKKGLKF
;
A
#
# COMPACT_ATOMS: atom_id res chain seq x y z
N MET A 1 -15.10 -17.00 14.72
CA MET A 1 -15.41 -16.27 13.47
C MET A 1 -14.10 -15.80 12.85
N THR A 2 -13.78 -16.20 11.63
CA THR A 2 -12.55 -15.78 10.96
C THR A 2 -12.68 -14.31 10.54
N LYS A 3 -11.64 -13.49 10.74
CA LYS A 3 -11.65 -12.06 10.35
C LYS A 3 -12.01 -11.84 8.88
N LEU A 4 -11.66 -12.81 8.02
CA LEU A 4 -12.01 -12.81 6.61
C LEU A 4 -13.54 -12.81 6.39
N LEU A 5 -14.30 -13.57 7.17
CA LEU A 5 -15.75 -13.63 7.04
C LEU A 5 -16.41 -12.30 7.44
N GLU A 6 -15.90 -11.64 8.49
CA GLU A 6 -16.35 -10.31 8.90
C GLU A 6 -16.16 -9.28 7.77
N TRP A 7 -14.97 -9.30 7.13
CA TRP A 7 -14.68 -8.42 5.99
C TRP A 7 -15.54 -8.72 4.76
N LEU A 8 -15.70 -9.99 4.40
CA LEU A 8 -16.55 -10.39 3.27
C LEU A 8 -18.00 -9.98 3.46
N LEU A 9 -18.55 -10.16 4.67
CA LEU A 9 -19.91 -9.74 5.00
C LEU A 9 -20.05 -8.21 4.91
N GLY A 10 -19.09 -7.46 5.47
CA GLY A 10 -19.09 -6.00 5.38
C GLY A 10 -19.07 -5.50 3.94
N VAL A 11 -18.17 -6.03 3.10
CA VAL A 11 -18.06 -5.67 1.68
C VAL A 11 -19.34 -6.04 0.92
N SER A 12 -19.90 -7.23 1.17
CA SER A 12 -21.15 -7.68 0.57
C SER A 12 -22.31 -6.70 0.81
N VAL A 13 -22.47 -6.22 2.04
CA VAL A 13 -23.51 -5.24 2.38
C VAL A 13 -23.31 -3.93 1.61
N VAL A 14 -22.08 -3.43 1.55
CA VAL A 14 -21.75 -2.18 0.84
C VAL A 14 -22.01 -2.31 -0.66
N VAL A 15 -21.58 -3.41 -1.28
CA VAL A 15 -21.80 -3.67 -2.72
C VAL A 15 -23.29 -3.83 -3.03
N THR A 16 -24.04 -4.50 -2.17
CA THR A 16 -25.49 -4.66 -2.33
C THR A 16 -26.21 -3.33 -2.21
N ALA A 17 -25.87 -2.51 -1.20
CA ALA A 17 -26.43 -1.17 -1.03
C ALA A 17 -26.11 -0.27 -2.24
N TRP A 18 -24.87 -0.32 -2.73
CA TRP A 18 -24.46 0.38 -3.94
C TRP A 18 -25.26 -0.05 -5.17
N GLY A 19 -25.37 -1.35 -5.41
CA GLY A 19 -26.15 -1.92 -6.51
C GLY A 19 -27.60 -1.45 -6.49
N LEU A 20 -28.25 -1.51 -5.34
CA LEU A 20 -29.63 -1.03 -5.16
C LEU A 20 -29.80 0.45 -5.53
N LEU A 21 -28.84 1.30 -5.15
CA LEU A 21 -28.88 2.73 -5.48
C LEU A 21 -28.62 3.00 -6.97
N THR A 22 -27.74 2.23 -7.61
CA THR A 22 -27.44 2.39 -9.05
C THR A 22 -28.57 1.91 -9.96
N PHE A 23 -29.17 0.75 -9.67
CA PHE A 23 -30.19 0.13 -10.51
C PHE A 23 -31.62 0.60 -10.20
N ASP A 24 -31.79 1.49 -9.22
CA ASP A 24 -33.10 2.05 -8.84
C ASP A 24 -34.16 1.00 -8.49
N LEU A 25 -33.73 -0.16 -7.98
CA LEU A 25 -34.60 -1.33 -7.77
C LEU A 25 -35.75 -1.11 -6.77
N LEU A 26 -35.70 -0.02 -6.00
CA LEU A 26 -36.67 0.32 -4.95
C LEU A 26 -37.56 1.52 -5.31
N ASP A 27 -37.48 2.06 -6.54
CA ASP A 27 -38.21 3.27 -6.96
C ASP A 27 -38.03 4.43 -5.95
N LEU A 28 -36.84 4.49 -5.35
CA LEU A 28 -36.46 5.57 -4.49
C LEU A 28 -36.34 6.78 -5.41
N LYS A 29 -37.26 7.76 -5.30
CA LYS A 29 -37.17 9.06 -5.98
C LYS A 29 -35.94 9.83 -5.51
N VAL A 30 -34.76 9.34 -5.84
CA VAL A 30 -33.47 9.94 -5.53
C VAL A 30 -33.26 11.07 -6.54
N PRO A 31 -32.92 12.29 -6.10
CA PRO A 31 -32.64 13.39 -7.02
C PRO A 31 -31.54 13.03 -8.02
N GLN A 32 -31.68 13.45 -9.29
CA GLN A 32 -30.73 13.12 -10.36
C GLN A 32 -29.26 13.43 -10.01
N VAL A 33 -29.03 14.52 -9.27
CA VAL A 33 -27.70 14.93 -8.79
C VAL A 33 -27.00 13.83 -7.99
N TYR A 34 -27.75 13.09 -7.16
CA TYR A 34 -27.17 12.00 -6.39
C TYR A 34 -26.87 10.78 -7.27
N ARG A 35 -27.69 10.50 -8.28
CA ARG A 35 -27.47 9.39 -9.22
C ARG A 35 -26.19 9.59 -10.05
N GLU A 36 -25.90 10.82 -10.45
CA GLU A 36 -24.69 11.17 -11.18
C GLU A 36 -23.41 10.97 -10.36
N VAL A 37 -23.48 11.14 -9.03
CA VAL A 37 -22.35 10.91 -8.11
C VAL A 37 -22.27 9.43 -7.69
N VAL A 38 -23.42 8.78 -7.54
CA VAL A 38 -23.59 7.37 -7.16
C VAL A 38 -23.44 6.43 -8.36
N TRP A 39 -23.04 6.88 -9.54
CA TRP A 39 -22.59 5.99 -10.60
C TRP A 39 -21.06 5.79 -10.62
N PRO A 40 -20.24 6.85 -10.54
CA PRO A 40 -18.78 6.75 -10.57
C PRO A 40 -18.09 6.45 -9.23
N MET A 41 -18.82 6.33 -8.10
CA MET A 41 -18.18 6.24 -6.77
C MET A 41 -17.17 5.08 -6.60
N PRO A 42 -17.35 3.86 -7.15
CA PRO A 42 -16.32 2.82 -7.13
C PRO A 42 -15.03 3.24 -7.83
N VAL A 43 -15.14 3.99 -8.93
CA VAL A 43 -13.98 4.53 -9.65
C VAL A 43 -13.29 5.59 -8.79
N TYR A 44 -14.05 6.49 -8.16
CA TYR A 44 -13.48 7.46 -7.21
C TYR A 44 -12.77 6.77 -6.03
N LEU A 45 -13.37 5.71 -5.48
CA LEU A 45 -12.75 4.94 -4.39
C LEU A 45 -11.44 4.29 -4.82
N LEU A 46 -11.38 3.72 -6.03
CA LEU A 46 -10.14 3.19 -6.61
C LEU A 46 -9.07 4.27 -6.80
N VAL A 47 -9.45 5.45 -7.29
CA VAL A 47 -8.51 6.57 -7.49
C VAL A 47 -7.96 7.05 -6.15
N VAL A 48 -8.80 7.27 -5.15
CA VAL A 48 -8.36 7.68 -3.80
C VAL A 48 -7.47 6.62 -3.18
N PHE A 49 -7.83 5.34 -3.29
CA PHE A 49 -7.01 4.23 -2.80
C PHE A 49 -5.65 4.16 -3.52
N GLY A 50 -5.62 4.39 -4.83
CA GLY A 50 -4.39 4.47 -5.62
C GLY A 50 -3.48 5.60 -5.16
N CYS A 51 -4.03 6.82 -5.03
CA CYS A 51 -3.29 7.97 -4.53
C CYS A 51 -2.74 7.75 -3.11
N TYR A 52 -3.56 7.19 -2.21
CA TYR A 52 -3.14 6.87 -0.85
C TYR A 52 -2.01 5.82 -0.84
N SER A 53 -2.11 4.80 -1.70
CA SER A 53 -1.10 3.75 -1.81
C SER A 53 0.23 4.31 -2.31
N ILE A 54 0.20 5.11 -3.38
CA ILE A 54 1.40 5.76 -3.94
C ILE A 54 2.03 6.70 -2.90
N ALA A 55 1.23 7.52 -2.22
CA ALA A 55 1.72 8.42 -1.18
C ALA A 55 2.38 7.64 -0.02
N THR A 56 1.75 6.55 0.44
CA THR A 56 2.28 5.72 1.53
C THR A 56 3.58 5.04 1.14
N VAL A 57 3.64 4.45 -0.06
CA VAL A 57 4.86 3.81 -0.57
C VAL A 57 5.95 4.84 -0.78
N GLY A 58 5.65 5.98 -1.42
CA GLY A 58 6.59 7.07 -1.66
C GLY A 58 7.14 7.64 -0.36
N TYR A 59 6.29 7.86 0.64
CA TYR A 59 6.71 8.32 1.97
C TYR A 59 7.66 7.33 2.65
N ARG A 60 7.33 6.03 2.61
CA ARG A 60 8.17 4.99 3.20
C ARG A 60 9.51 4.82 2.47
N VAL A 61 9.53 4.98 1.15
CA VAL A 61 10.76 4.96 0.35
C VAL A 61 11.62 6.20 0.65
N ALA A 62 11.01 7.39 0.70
CA ALA A 62 11.72 8.63 1.00
C ALA A 62 12.26 8.68 2.44
N THR A 63 11.60 8.00 3.38
CA THR A 63 12.00 7.90 4.79
C THR A 63 12.84 6.64 5.06
N PHE A 64 13.18 5.87 4.03
CA PHE A 64 14.10 4.74 4.20
C PHE A 64 15.46 5.33 4.57
N ASN A 65 15.82 5.25 5.85
CA ASN A 65 17.06 5.79 6.38
C ASN A 65 18.22 5.14 5.61
N ASP A 66 18.92 5.93 4.79
CA ASP A 66 20.13 5.46 4.14
C ASP A 66 21.10 5.04 5.24
N CYS A 67 21.34 3.73 5.35
CA CYS A 67 22.28 3.15 6.30
C CYS A 67 23.73 3.42 5.86
N GLU A 68 24.06 4.68 5.55
CA GLU A 68 25.39 5.10 5.13
C GLU A 68 26.43 4.77 6.20
N GLU A 69 26.11 5.02 7.47
CA GLU A 69 27.01 4.74 8.59
C GLU A 69 27.33 3.24 8.69
N ALA A 70 26.29 2.37 8.64
CA ALA A 70 26.49 0.93 8.65
C ALA A 70 27.24 0.43 7.41
N ALA A 71 27.02 1.05 6.24
CA ALA A 71 27.76 0.73 5.03
C ALA A 71 29.24 1.12 5.16
N GLN A 72 29.56 2.29 5.71
CA GLN A 72 30.93 2.73 5.96
C GLN A 72 31.64 1.85 6.98
N GLU A 73 30.96 1.49 8.07
CA GLU A 73 31.50 0.59 9.09
C GLU A 73 31.81 -0.79 8.50
N LEU A 74 30.89 -1.35 7.70
CA LEU A 74 31.10 -2.62 7.03
C LEU A 74 32.29 -2.58 6.05
N GLN A 75 32.45 -1.47 5.31
CA GLN A 75 33.61 -1.28 4.42
C GLN A 75 34.94 -1.21 5.20
N ALA A 76 34.94 -0.56 6.37
CA ALA A 76 36.12 -0.52 7.24
C ALA A 76 36.49 -1.92 7.73
N GLN A 77 35.51 -2.70 8.20
CA GLN A 77 35.72 -4.10 8.64
C GLN A 77 36.25 -4.99 7.50
N ILE A 78 35.73 -4.83 6.28
CA ILE A 78 36.25 -5.56 5.10
C ILE A 78 37.71 -5.21 4.83
N LYS A 79 38.09 -3.93 4.95
CA LYS A 79 39.47 -3.50 4.73
C LYS A 79 40.42 -4.07 5.79
N GLU A 80 40.00 -4.08 7.05
CA GLU A 80 40.76 -4.66 8.14
C GLU A 80 40.93 -6.18 7.98
N ALA A 81 39.85 -6.90 7.67
CA ALA A 81 39.88 -8.33 7.41
C ALA A 81 40.82 -8.69 6.24
N LYS A 82 40.79 -7.91 5.15
CA LYS A 82 41.74 -8.08 4.03
C LYS A 82 43.19 -7.86 4.48
N LEU A 83 43.46 -6.85 5.30
CA LEU A 83 44.83 -6.64 5.81
C LEU A 83 45.29 -7.80 6.70
N ASP A 84 44.42 -8.33 7.56
CA ASP A 84 44.74 -9.46 8.45
C ASP A 84 44.99 -10.75 7.66
N LEU A 85 44.16 -11.03 6.64
CA LEU A 85 44.37 -12.16 5.75
C LEU A 85 45.69 -12.04 4.96
N LYS A 86 46.08 -10.81 4.55
CA LYS A 86 47.37 -10.57 3.88
C LYS A 86 48.54 -10.83 4.82
N LYS A 87 48.44 -10.39 6.08
CA LYS A 87 49.44 -10.68 7.12
C LYS A 87 49.58 -12.18 7.36
N LYS A 88 48.49 -12.93 7.26
CA LYS A 88 48.46 -14.40 7.35
C LYS A 88 48.96 -15.12 6.08
N GLY A 89 49.40 -14.38 5.05
CA GLY A 89 49.97 -14.95 3.81
C GLY A 89 48.94 -15.54 2.85
N LEU A 90 47.65 -15.31 3.08
CA LEU A 90 46.56 -15.81 2.23
C LEU A 90 46.35 -14.87 1.03
N LYS A 91 45.99 -15.41 -0.14
CA LYS A 91 45.61 -14.62 -1.34
C LYS A 91 44.09 -14.63 -1.50
N PHE A 92 43.50 -13.45 -1.72
CA PHE A 92 42.06 -13.19 -1.86
C PHE A 92 41.86 -11.99 -2.79
#